data_AF-A0A350DHE9-F1
#
_entry.id   AF-A0A350DHE9-F1
#
_cell.length_a   1.000
_cell.length_b   1.000
_cell.length_c   1.000
_cell.angle_alpha   90.00
_cell.angle_beta   90.00
_cell.angle_gamma   90.00
#
_symmetry.space_group_name_H-M   'P 1'
#
loop_
_entity.id
_entity.type
_entity.pdbx_description
1 polymer ?
#
loop_
_entity_poly.entity_id
_entity_poly.type
_entity_poly.pdbx_seq_one_letter_code
_entity_poly.pdbx_strand_id
1 'polypeptide(L)'
;WTIELANDAPVMTWTTNYGSDTTTMPYMVSVMDNDAGRVVIENANAEQFFRVRIESGACFDDMSGEPYPARVTFTIGGEQYKGCAQGIAP
;
A
#
# COMPACT_ATOMS: atom_id res chain seq x y z
N TRP A 1 9.40 -5.76 1.42
CA TRP A 1 9.04 -4.61 0.56
C TRP A 1 8.32 -3.61 1.45
N THR A 2 8.37 -2.33 1.15
CA THR A 2 7.64 -1.30 1.89
C THR A 2 6.94 -0.35 0.92
N ILE A 3 5.81 0.20 1.36
CA ILE A 3 5.11 1.28 0.67
C ILE A 3 4.99 2.42 1.64
N GLU A 4 5.40 3.60 1.19
CA GLU A 4 5.26 4.85 1.93
C GLU A 4 4.42 5.81 1.11
N LEU A 5 3.44 6.44 1.77
CA LEU A 5 2.63 7.48 1.17
C LEU A 5 3.14 8.82 1.69
N ALA A 6 3.48 9.74 0.78
CA ALA A 6 3.85 11.09 1.15
C ALA A 6 2.65 11.80 1.80
N ASN A 7 2.93 12.67 2.77
CA ASN A 7 1.91 13.40 3.53
C ASN A 7 1.59 14.78 2.93
N ASP A 8 2.41 15.27 2.00
CA ASP A 8 2.32 16.59 1.38
C ASP A 8 1.86 16.55 -0.09
N ALA A 9 1.96 15.39 -0.73
CA ALA A 9 1.56 15.16 -2.11
C ALA A 9 1.02 13.74 -2.31
N PRO A 10 0.18 13.49 -3.34
CA PRO A 10 -0.34 12.16 -3.65
C PRO A 10 0.71 11.31 -4.38
N VAL A 11 1.80 11.04 -3.67
CA VAL A 11 2.97 10.32 -4.15
C VAL A 11 3.20 9.10 -3.27
N MET A 12 3.42 7.95 -3.89
CA MET A 12 3.70 6.68 -3.25
C MET A 12 5.12 6.24 -3.62
N THR A 13 5.91 5.85 -2.62
CA THR A 13 7.23 5.25 -2.80
C THR A 13 7.16 3.77 -2.46
N TRP A 14 7.52 2.93 -3.43
CA TRP A 14 7.61 1.48 -3.26
C TRP A 14 9.08 1.06 -3.24
N THR A 15 9.46 0.35 -2.19
CA THR A 15 10.84 -0.07 -1.96
C THR A 15 10.92 -1.60 -1.86
N THR A 16 11.81 -2.21 -2.65
CA THR A 16 12.04 -3.65 -2.72
C THR A 16 13.52 -3.98 -2.53
N ASN A 17 13.89 -5.25 -2.71
CA ASN A 17 15.27 -5.72 -2.66
C ASN A 17 16.04 -5.20 -1.43
N TYR A 18 15.41 -5.31 -0.25
CA TYR A 18 15.97 -4.88 1.03
C TYR A 18 16.41 -3.41 1.07
N GLY A 19 15.70 -2.52 0.38
CA GLY A 19 16.01 -1.10 0.36
C GLY A 19 16.84 -0.65 -0.84
N SER A 20 17.27 -1.58 -1.70
CA SER A 20 18.14 -1.28 -2.85
C SER A 20 17.38 -0.59 -3.99
N ASP A 21 16.13 -1.01 -4.21
CA ASP A 21 15.35 -0.60 -5.36
C ASP A 21 14.14 0.19 -4.90
N THR A 22 14.01 1.41 -5.42
CA THR A 22 12.97 2.35 -5.05
C THR A 22 12.29 2.89 -6.29
N THR A 23 10.96 2.87 -6.30
CA THR A 23 10.13 3.42 -7.37
C THR A 23 9.10 4.38 -6.78
N THR A 24 9.05 5.60 -7.30
CA THR A 24 8.10 6.63 -6.85
C THR A 24 7.07 6.88 -7.94
N MET A 25 5.78 6.81 -7.58
CA MET A 25 4.67 6.94 -8.51
C MET A 25 3.56 7.81 -7.94
N PRO A 26 2.86 8.60 -8.76
CA PRO A 26 1.66 9.30 -8.31
C PRO A 26 0.56 8.28 -8.00
N TYR A 27 -0.26 8.57 -6.99
CA TYR A 27 -1.45 7.78 -6.68
C TYR A 27 -2.70 8.67 -6.63
N MET A 28 -3.86 8.03 -6.61
CA MET A 28 -5.15 8.63 -6.30
C MET A 28 -5.94 7.65 -5.42
N VAL A 29 -6.78 8.18 -4.55
CA VAL A 29 -7.74 7.36 -3.79
C VAL A 29 -8.90 7.01 -4.72
N SER A 30 -9.06 5.73 -5.05
CA SER A 30 -10.14 5.24 -5.93
C SER A 30 -11.38 4.79 -5.15
N VAL A 31 -11.18 4.27 -3.94
CA VAL A 31 -12.26 3.84 -3.04
C VAL A 31 -11.94 4.27 -1.62
N MET A 32 -12.93 4.86 -0.95
CA MET A 32 -12.93 5.09 0.49
C MET A 32 -14.24 4.56 1.06
N ASP A 33 -14.14 3.50 1.86
CA ASP A 33 -15.28 2.77 2.42
C ASP A 33 -15.08 2.66 3.93
N ASN A 34 -15.59 3.67 4.64
CA ASN A 34 -15.40 3.81 6.08
C ASN A 34 -16.14 2.72 6.86
N ASP A 35 -17.30 2.27 6.37
CA ASP A 35 -18.10 1.22 7.00
C ASP A 35 -17.38 -0.13 6.96
N ALA A 36 -16.68 -0.43 5.86
CA ALA A 36 -15.84 -1.62 5.74
C ALA A 36 -14.40 -1.43 6.26
N GLY A 37 -14.03 -0.22 6.71
CA GLY A 37 -12.66 0.14 7.09
C GLY A 37 -11.65 -0.14 5.97
N ARG A 38 -11.99 0.24 4.73
CA ARG A 38 -11.21 -0.07 3.52
C ARG A 38 -10.89 1.18 2.71
N VAL A 39 -9.63 1.28 2.28
CA VAL A 39 -9.20 2.28 1.30
C VAL A 39 -8.49 1.57 0.15
N VAL A 40 -8.73 2.07 -1.07
CA VAL A 40 -8.00 1.63 -2.27
C VAL A 40 -7.35 2.85 -2.90
N ILE A 41 -6.05 2.74 -3.17
CA ILE A 41 -5.29 3.71 -3.95
C ILE A 41 -4.74 3.06 -5.22
N GLU A 42 -4.68 3.84 -6.29
CA GLU A 42 -4.30 3.38 -7.62
C GLU A 42 -3.52 4.49 -8.34
N ASN A 43 -2.85 4.18 -9.43
CA ASN A 43 -2.32 5.20 -10.35
C ASN A 43 -3.09 5.23 -11.66
N ALA A 44 -2.85 6.30 -12.44
CA ALA A 44 -3.46 6.50 -13.75
C ALA A 44 -2.57 6.01 -14.92
N ASN A 45 -1.49 5.27 -14.65
CA ASN A 45 -0.59 4.77 -15.69
C ASN A 45 -1.00 3.34 -16.10
N ALA A 46 -1.48 3.18 -17.34
CA ALA A 46 -1.90 1.88 -17.85
C ALA A 46 -0.74 0.90 -18.10
N GLU A 47 0.45 1.41 -18.47
CA GLU A 47 1.63 0.58 -18.73
C GLU A 47 2.21 -0.01 -17.44
N GLN A 48 2.09 0.74 -16.35
CA GLN A 48 2.57 0.34 -15.03
C GLN A 48 1.48 0.55 -13.98
N PHE A 49 0.32 -0.06 -14.22
CA PHE A 49 -0.81 0.07 -13.31
C PHE A 49 -0.51 -0.64 -11.99
N PHE A 50 -0.82 0.04 -10.89
CA PHE A 50 -0.82 -0.54 -9.57
C PHE A 50 -2.12 -0.26 -8.82
N ARG A 51 -2.42 -1.16 -7.89
CA ARG A 51 -3.49 -1.01 -6.90
C ARG A 51 -2.97 -1.41 -5.54
N VAL A 52 -3.20 -0.57 -4.53
CA VAL A 52 -2.99 -0.90 -3.12
C VAL A 52 -4.35 -0.89 -2.44
N ARG A 53 -4.75 -2.02 -1.87
CA ARG A 53 -5.94 -2.17 -1.04
C ARG A 53 -5.52 -2.32 0.41
N ILE A 54 -5.98 -1.40 1.25
CA ILE A 54 -5.72 -1.37 2.69
C ILE A 54 -7.03 -1.63 3.41
N GLU A 55 -7.03 -2.60 4.32
CA GLU A 55 -8.22 -3.03 5.04
C GLU A 55 -7.94 -3.16 6.52
N SER A 56 -8.87 -2.67 7.33
CA SER A 56 -8.85 -2.88 8.77
C SER A 56 -8.82 -4.37 9.11
N GLY A 57 -7.99 -4.73 10.10
CA GLY A 57 -7.87 -6.09 10.58
C GLY A 57 -6.45 -6.42 11.02
N ALA A 58 -6.36 -7.15 12.14
CA ALA A 58 -5.08 -7.52 12.73
C ALA A 58 -4.17 -8.22 11.71
N CYS A 59 -2.99 -7.65 11.52
CA CYS A 59 -1.91 -8.21 10.72
C CYS A 59 -0.69 -8.37 11.62
N PHE A 60 -0.02 -9.49 11.54
CA PHE A 60 1.24 -9.72 12.25
C PHE A 60 2.31 -9.81 11.18
N ASP A 61 3.32 -8.96 11.28
CA ASP A 61 4.42 -9.00 10.32
C ASP A 61 5.13 -10.36 10.44
N ASP A 62 5.25 -11.07 9.33
CA ASP A 62 5.78 -12.44 9.33
C ASP A 62 7.27 -12.49 9.70
N MET A 63 8.00 -11.36 9.63
CA MET A 63 9.42 -11.30 9.99
C MET A 63 9.64 -10.88 11.45
N SER A 64 8.96 -9.85 11.95
CA SER A 64 9.16 -9.32 13.31
C SER A 64 8.14 -9.82 14.33
N GLY A 65 6.98 -10.30 13.88
CA GLY A 65 5.82 -10.60 14.72
C GLY A 65 5.09 -9.34 15.22
N GLU A 66 5.50 -8.15 14.76
CA GLU A 66 4.92 -6.89 15.20
C GLU A 66 3.46 -6.77 14.75
N PRO A 67 2.54 -6.38 15.64
CA PRO A 67 1.14 -6.21 15.29
C PRO A 67 0.90 -4.90 14.56
N TYR A 68 0.09 -4.97 13.51
CA TYR A 68 -0.39 -3.85 12.71
C TYR A 68 -1.92 -3.84 12.67
N PRO A 69 -2.55 -2.67 12.63
CA PRO A 69 -4.00 -2.54 12.65
C PRO A 69 -4.67 -2.86 11.30
N ALA A 70 -3.90 -2.90 10.21
CA ALA A 70 -4.42 -3.11 8.87
C ALA A 70 -3.61 -4.14 8.07
N ARG A 71 -4.29 -4.77 7.11
CA ARG A 71 -3.71 -5.61 6.08
C ARG A 71 -3.60 -4.82 4.79
N VAL A 72 -2.54 -5.06 4.04
CA VAL A 72 -2.34 -4.48 2.72
C VAL A 72 -2.23 -5.59 1.67
N THR A 73 -2.92 -5.37 0.56
CA THR A 73 -2.74 -6.09 -0.69
C THR A 73 -2.25 -5.10 -1.73
N PHE A 74 -1.04 -5.30 -2.23
CA PHE A 74 -0.47 -4.52 -3.32
C PHE A 74 -0.45 -5.36 -4.60
N THR A 75 -0.85 -4.77 -5.72
CA THR A 75 -0.85 -5.42 -7.03
C THR A 75 -0.17 -4.51 -8.03
N ILE A 76 0.84 -5.03 -8.74
CA ILE A 76 1.56 -4.31 -9.80
C ILE A 76 2.07 -5.31 -10.83
N GLY A 77 1.99 -5.00 -12.12
CA GLY A 77 2.50 -5.89 -13.17
C GLY A 77 1.88 -7.29 -13.19
N GLY A 78 0.68 -7.46 -12.66
CA GLY A 78 0.00 -8.76 -12.54
C GLY A 78 0.41 -9.59 -11.32
N GLU A 79 1.38 -9.14 -10.53
CA GLU A 79 1.80 -9.79 -9.29
C GLU A 79 1.06 -9.21 -8.09
N GLN A 80 0.83 -10.03 -7.07
CA GLN A 80 0.16 -9.64 -5.83
C GLN A 80 1.05 -9.89 -4.62
N TYR A 81 1.24 -8.85 -3.83
CA TYR A 81 2.00 -8.83 -2.59
C TYR A 81 1.03 -8.62 -1.42
N LYS A 82 1.21 -9.39 -0.34
CA LYS A 82 0.45 -9.24 0.90
C LYS A 82 1.38 -8.77 2.01
N GLY A 83 0.89 -7.92 2.89
CA GLY A 83 1.66 -7.39 4.00
C GLY A 83 0.79 -6.72 5.05
N CYS A 84 1.45 -6.06 5.99
CA CYS A 84 0.84 -5.32 7.08
C CYS A 84 0.99 -3.80 6.88
N ALA A 85 0.07 -3.02 7.44
CA ALA A 85 0.09 -1.56 7.33
C ALA A 85 -0.37 -0.88 8.63
N GLN A 86 0.18 0.30 8.90
CA GLN A 86 -0.30 1.20 9.96
C GLN A 86 -1.62 1.90 9.61
N GLY A 87 -2.08 1.76 8.35
CA GLY A 87 -3.23 2.49 7.80
C GLY A 87 -2.78 3.70 6.98
N ILE A 88 -3.76 4.50 6.55
CA ILE A 88 -3.50 5.81 5.94
C ILE A 88 -3.70 6.85 7.04
N ALA A 89 -2.64 7.57 7.38
CA ALA A 89 -2.76 8.73 8.25
C ALA A 89 -3.49 9.85 7.49
N PRO A 90 -4.48 10.53 8.11
CA PRO A 90 -5.18 11.66 7.50
C PRO A 90 -4.27 12.88 7.32
#